data_AF-A0A495QJ19-F1
#
_entry.id   AF-A0A495QJ19-F1
#
_cell.length_a   1.000
_cell.length_b   1.000
_cell.length_c   1.000
_cell.angle_alpha   90.00
_cell.angle_beta   90.00
_cell.angle_gamma   90.00
#
_symmetry.space_group_name_H-M   'P 1'
#
loop_
_entity.id
_entity.type
_entity.pdbx_description
1 polymer ?
#
loop_
_entity_poly.entity_id
_entity_poly.type
_entity_poly.pdbx_seq_one_letter_code
_entity_poly.pdbx_strand_id
1 'polypeptide(L)'
;MKNVANPASSGDGEVEAVLKRLSDAHADWAFQVLPVTELPWEAFRKTGRFRVGGGVGWLRAESAERLGRQISAVERAEAELDAIDAQSAGAGMPTGSKNPRVLEELERLRAGHPGWQIEYAGGRDVPWVAFRDRGANWMGGHPTAEATDPVELESLIEQAVQLEVESGTPTERCVR
;
A
#
# COMPACT_ATOMS: atom_id res chain seq x y z
N MET A 1 -46.69 -10.54 21.34
CA MET A 1 -45.53 -10.74 20.44
C MET A 1 -44.40 -11.31 21.29
N LYS A 2 -44.04 -12.59 21.09
CA LYS A 2 -42.96 -13.25 21.84
C LYS A 2 -41.63 -12.90 21.16
N ASN A 3 -40.74 -12.22 21.87
CA ASN A 3 -39.35 -12.03 21.45
C ASN A 3 -38.68 -13.41 21.39
N VAL A 4 -38.36 -13.87 20.18
CA VAL A 4 -37.52 -15.05 19.98
C VAL A 4 -36.09 -14.58 20.14
N ALA A 5 -35.49 -14.87 21.29
CA ALA A 5 -34.06 -14.74 21.47
C ALA A 5 -33.39 -15.70 20.49
N ASN A 6 -32.66 -15.18 19.52
CA ASN A 6 -31.86 -15.98 18.61
C ASN A 6 -30.65 -16.49 19.41
N PRO A 7 -30.49 -17.80 19.65
CA PRO A 7 -29.29 -18.29 20.30
C PRO A 7 -28.11 -18.01 19.37
N ALA A 8 -27.11 -17.28 19.87
CA ALA A 8 -25.83 -17.16 19.19
C ALA A 8 -25.36 -18.57 18.83
N SER A 9 -25.12 -18.83 17.55
CA SER A 9 -24.71 -20.16 17.09
C SER A 9 -23.35 -20.46 17.72
N SER A 10 -23.17 -21.67 18.26
CA SER A 10 -21.93 -22.06 18.96
C SER A 10 -20.63 -21.90 18.15
N GLY A 11 -20.73 -21.63 16.84
CA GLY A 11 -19.59 -21.31 15.96
C GLY A 11 -19.10 -19.86 16.04
N ASP A 12 -19.91 -18.90 16.53
CA ASP A 12 -19.55 -17.48 16.54
C ASP A 12 -18.36 -17.21 17.48
N GLY A 13 -18.36 -17.86 18.65
CA GLY A 13 -17.25 -17.74 19.62
C GLY A 13 -15.95 -18.38 19.15
N GLU A 14 -16.01 -19.42 18.32
CA GLU A 14 -14.83 -20.04 17.73
C GLU A 14 -14.22 -19.15 16.66
N VAL A 15 -15.05 -18.56 15.79
CA VAL A 15 -14.60 -17.62 14.75
C VAL A 15 -13.92 -16.40 15.38
N GLU A 16 -14.51 -15.83 16.43
CA GLU A 16 -13.94 -14.67 17.12
C GLU A 16 -12.58 -15.00 17.77
N ALA A 17 -12.46 -16.18 18.39
CA ALA A 17 -11.19 -16.64 18.93
C ALA A 17 -10.12 -16.84 17.85
N VAL A 18 -10.50 -17.32 16.66
CA VAL A 18 -9.58 -17.44 15.51
C VAL A 18 -9.16 -16.07 14.99
N LEU A 19 -10.09 -15.14 14.79
CA LEU A 19 -9.80 -13.77 14.35
C LEU A 19 -8.86 -13.05 15.33
N LYS A 20 -9.06 -13.24 16.63
CA LYS A 20 -8.18 -12.69 17.65
C LYS A 20 -6.76 -13.27 17.53
N ARG A 21 -6.62 -14.58 17.38
CA ARG A 21 -5.31 -15.23 17.20
C ARG A 21 -4.58 -14.72 15.95
N LEU A 22 -5.28 -14.58 14.83
CA LEU A 22 -4.71 -14.02 13.60
C LEU A 22 -4.26 -12.56 13.79
N SER A 23 -5.08 -11.74 14.45
CA SER A 23 -4.77 -10.34 14.74
C SER A 23 -3.56 -10.19 15.67
N ASP A 24 -3.45 -11.07 16.68
CA ASP A 24 -2.31 -11.10 17.60
C ASP A 24 -1.02 -11.53 16.89
N ALA A 25 -1.10 -12.47 15.94
CA ALA A 25 0.05 -12.98 15.19
C ALA A 25 0.52 -12.02 14.08
N HIS A 26 -0.40 -11.28 13.46
CA HIS A 26 -0.15 -10.45 12.28
C HIS A 26 -0.70 -9.05 12.50
N ALA A 27 -0.01 -8.27 13.34
CA ALA A 27 -0.48 -6.97 13.82
C ALA A 27 -0.74 -5.94 12.69
N ASP A 28 -0.08 -6.10 11.54
CA ASP A 28 -0.21 -5.20 10.38
C ASP A 28 -1.41 -5.55 9.48
N TRP A 29 -2.13 -6.62 9.80
CA TRP A 29 -3.29 -7.10 9.06
C TRP A 29 -4.58 -6.92 9.86
N ALA A 30 -5.68 -6.84 9.14
CA ALA A 30 -7.03 -6.87 9.67
C ALA A 30 -7.81 -7.96 8.95
N PHE A 31 -8.76 -8.58 9.67
CA PHE A 31 -9.33 -9.87 9.31
C PHE A 31 -10.86 -9.82 9.35
N GLN A 32 -11.51 -10.55 8.44
CA GLN A 32 -12.94 -10.78 8.48
C GLN A 32 -13.30 -12.15 7.93
N VAL A 33 -14.50 -12.63 8.27
CA VAL A 33 -15.09 -13.87 7.73
C VAL A 33 -16.36 -13.56 6.95
N LEU A 34 -16.41 -14.00 5.70
CA LEU A 34 -17.52 -13.87 4.77
C LEU A 34 -18.11 -15.26 4.47
N PRO A 35 -19.04 -15.76 5.31
CA PRO A 35 -19.48 -17.18 5.30
C PRO A 35 -20.22 -17.62 4.03
N VAL A 36 -20.56 -16.69 3.13
CA VAL A 36 -21.32 -16.95 1.90
C VAL A 36 -20.41 -17.11 0.67
N THR A 37 -19.10 -17.27 0.87
CA THR A 37 -18.11 -17.27 -0.22
C THR A 37 -17.22 -18.51 -0.18
N GLU A 38 -16.70 -18.95 -1.33
CA GLU A 38 -15.79 -20.09 -1.44
C GLU A 38 -14.46 -19.88 -0.69
N LEU A 39 -14.07 -18.60 -0.52
CA LEU A 39 -12.90 -18.18 0.25
C LEU A 39 -13.37 -17.24 1.38
N PRO A 40 -13.93 -17.81 2.46
CA PRO A 40 -14.62 -17.04 3.49
C PRO A 40 -13.66 -16.25 4.36
N TRP A 41 -12.38 -16.61 4.45
CA TRP A 41 -11.41 -15.89 5.28
C TRP A 41 -10.72 -14.82 4.45
N GLU A 42 -10.80 -13.56 4.87
CA GLU A 42 -10.12 -12.45 4.22
C GLU A 42 -9.17 -11.73 5.18
N ALA A 43 -8.05 -11.25 4.65
CA ALA A 43 -7.14 -10.36 5.34
C ALA A 43 -6.76 -9.17 4.47
N PHE A 44 -6.79 -7.97 5.04
CA PHE A 44 -6.39 -6.74 4.38
C PHE A 44 -5.32 -6.03 5.20
N ARG A 45 -4.37 -5.40 4.51
CA ARG A 45 -3.26 -4.70 5.15
C ARG A 45 -3.72 -3.35 5.68
N LYS A 46 -3.26 -2.97 6.87
CA LYS A 46 -3.51 -1.64 7.43
C LYS A 46 -2.76 -0.61 6.60
N THR A 47 -3.48 0.42 6.14
CA THR A 47 -3.08 1.36 5.08
C THR A 47 -1.76 2.12 5.34
N GLY A 48 -1.29 2.22 6.58
CA GLY A 48 -0.04 2.93 6.91
C GLY A 48 1.26 2.14 6.70
N ARG A 49 1.23 0.93 6.13
CA ARG A 49 2.43 0.06 6.00
C ARG A 49 2.58 -0.65 4.66
N PHE A 50 2.17 0.00 3.58
CA PHE A 50 2.57 -0.49 2.25
C PHE A 50 4.08 -0.28 2.07
N ARG A 51 4.78 -1.33 1.63
CA ARG A 51 6.21 -1.29 1.31
C ARG A 51 6.42 -0.45 0.05
N VAL A 52 7.53 0.29 -0.01
CA VAL A 52 7.92 1.18 -1.13
C VAL A 52 8.15 0.43 -2.45
N GLY A 53 8.29 -0.90 -2.42
CA GLY A 53 8.43 -1.76 -3.61
C GLY A 53 7.16 -2.48 -4.07
N GLY A 54 5.99 -2.12 -3.55
CA GLY A 54 4.76 -2.90 -3.70
C GLY A 54 4.66 -4.04 -2.70
N GLY A 55 3.45 -4.55 -2.50
CA GLY A 55 3.17 -5.59 -1.51
C GLY A 55 1.74 -6.10 -1.63
N VAL A 56 1.45 -7.21 -0.97
CA VAL A 56 0.09 -7.78 -1.01
C VAL A 56 -0.79 -7.03 -0.01
N GLY A 57 -1.77 -6.28 -0.54
CA GLY A 57 -2.72 -5.53 0.27
C GLY A 57 -3.94 -6.33 0.72
N TRP A 58 -4.24 -7.44 0.06
CA TRP A 58 -5.44 -8.23 0.29
C TRP A 58 -5.21 -9.70 -0.04
N LEU A 59 -5.69 -10.59 0.83
CA LEU A 59 -5.61 -12.05 0.71
C LEU A 59 -6.94 -12.69 1.06
N ARG A 60 -7.22 -13.83 0.42
CA ARG A 60 -8.38 -14.68 0.73
C ARG A 60 -7.99 -16.15 0.77
N ALA A 61 -8.65 -16.92 1.63
CA ALA A 61 -8.45 -18.36 1.74
C ALA A 61 -9.71 -19.11 2.18
N GLU A 62 -9.71 -20.41 1.92
CA GLU A 62 -10.73 -21.37 2.33
C GLU A 62 -10.76 -21.63 3.85
N SER A 63 -9.64 -21.39 4.54
CA SER A 63 -9.48 -21.61 5.98
C SER A 63 -8.57 -20.57 6.62
N ALA A 64 -8.73 -20.37 7.93
CA ALA A 64 -7.88 -19.48 8.72
C ALA A 64 -6.42 -19.93 8.71
N GLU A 65 -6.16 -21.24 8.78
CA GLU A 65 -4.81 -21.81 8.76
C GLU A 65 -4.13 -21.55 7.42
N ARG A 66 -4.87 -21.65 6.31
CA ARG A 66 -4.32 -21.32 4.99
C ARG A 66 -4.01 -19.83 4.87
N LEU A 67 -4.92 -18.97 5.33
CA LEU A 67 -4.72 -17.52 5.33
C LEU A 67 -3.48 -17.12 6.13
N GLY A 68 -3.32 -17.65 7.35
CA GLY A 68 -2.14 -17.39 8.19
C GLY A 68 -0.83 -17.83 7.51
N ARG A 69 -0.82 -18.98 6.82
CA ARG A 69 0.35 -19.43 6.03
C ARG A 69 0.67 -18.48 4.86
N GLN A 70 -0.35 -17.99 4.15
CA GLN A 70 -0.15 -17.03 3.06
C GLN A 70 0.45 -15.72 3.58
N ILE A 71 -0.10 -15.18 4.68
CA ILE A 71 0.41 -13.96 5.30
C ILE A 71 1.86 -14.14 5.74
N SER A 72 2.17 -15.24 6.45
CA SER A 72 3.54 -15.54 6.88
C SER A 72 4.53 -15.71 5.72
N ALA A 73 4.05 -16.12 4.54
CA ALA A 73 4.87 -16.21 3.33
C ALA A 73 5.13 -14.83 2.73
N VAL A 74 4.10 -13.97 2.67
CA VAL A 74 4.24 -12.57 2.25
C VAL A 74 5.21 -11.83 3.16
N GLU A 75 5.03 -11.92 4.48
CA GLU A 75 5.89 -11.23 5.46
C GLU A 75 7.36 -11.66 5.36
N ARG A 76 7.63 -12.95 5.10
CA ARG A 76 8.99 -13.44 4.85
C ARG A 76 9.57 -12.89 3.55
N ALA A 77 8.83 -12.96 2.45
CA ALA A 77 9.30 -12.45 1.16
C ALA A 77 9.63 -10.95 1.26
N GLU A 78 8.82 -10.18 1.99
CA GLU A 78 9.07 -8.77 2.23
C GLU A 78 10.27 -8.53 3.14
N ALA A 79 10.44 -9.33 4.20
CA ALA A 79 11.63 -9.24 5.04
C ALA A 79 12.93 -9.60 4.28
N GLU A 80 12.85 -10.52 3.31
CA GLU A 80 13.96 -10.83 2.41
C GLU A 80 14.30 -9.64 1.52
N LEU A 81 13.28 -8.97 0.94
CA LEU A 81 13.48 -7.76 0.15
C LEU A 81 14.10 -6.63 0.99
N ASP A 82 13.59 -6.38 2.20
CA ASP A 82 14.20 -5.41 3.12
C ASP A 82 15.65 -5.76 3.44
N ALA A 83 15.96 -7.04 3.65
CA ALA A 83 17.31 -7.48 3.94
C ALA A 83 18.23 -7.28 2.74
N ILE A 84 17.74 -7.47 1.51
CA ILE A 84 18.46 -7.17 0.27
C ILE A 84 18.70 -5.66 0.15
N ASP A 85 17.69 -4.84 0.44
CA ASP A 85 17.80 -3.38 0.39
C ASP A 85 18.78 -2.87 1.45
N ALA A 86 18.71 -3.39 2.68
CA ALA A 86 19.62 -3.07 3.77
C ALA A 86 21.06 -3.54 3.48
N GLN A 87 21.23 -4.73 2.87
CA GLN A 87 22.54 -5.21 2.42
C GLN A 87 23.09 -4.35 1.29
N SER A 88 22.25 -3.93 0.35
CA SER A 88 22.64 -3.03 -0.74
C SER A 88 23.07 -1.66 -0.21
N ALA A 89 22.35 -1.14 0.79
CA ALA A 89 22.71 0.08 1.51
C ALA A 89 24.02 -0.06 2.30
N GLY A 90 24.26 -1.22 2.94
CA GLY A 90 25.47 -1.51 3.72
C GLY A 90 26.71 -1.83 2.86
N ALA A 91 26.53 -2.39 1.66
CA ALA A 91 27.60 -2.70 0.71
C ALA A 91 28.10 -1.47 -0.07
N GLY A 92 27.54 -0.28 0.19
CA GLY A 92 27.95 0.95 -0.50
C GLY A 92 27.62 0.95 -2.00
N MET A 93 26.69 0.09 -2.44
CA MET A 93 26.00 0.26 -3.72
C MET A 93 24.96 1.35 -3.48
N PRO A 94 25.21 2.56 -3.95
CA PRO A 94 24.41 3.68 -3.56
C PRO A 94 23.11 3.58 -4.36
N THR A 95 22.01 3.26 -3.68
CA THR A 95 20.64 3.45 -4.21
C THR A 95 20.31 4.93 -4.40
N GLY A 96 21.25 5.84 -4.08
CA GLY A 96 21.30 7.19 -4.61
C GLY A 96 22.41 7.30 -5.63
N SER A 97 22.17 7.96 -6.76
CA SER A 97 23.26 8.29 -7.67
C SER A 97 24.35 9.07 -6.93
N LYS A 98 25.62 8.66 -7.05
CA LYS A 98 26.77 9.48 -6.64
C LYS A 98 26.99 10.67 -7.59
N ASN A 99 26.21 10.76 -8.67
CA ASN A 99 26.29 11.86 -9.61
C ASN A 99 25.71 13.13 -8.96
N PRO A 100 26.49 14.20 -8.78
CA PRO A 100 26.02 15.42 -8.12
C PRO A 100 24.81 16.02 -8.82
N ARG A 101 24.70 15.90 -10.15
CA ARG A 101 23.54 16.40 -10.91
C ARG A 101 22.24 15.68 -10.55
N VAL A 102 22.31 14.37 -10.30
CA VAL A 102 21.11 13.59 -9.92
C VAL A 102 20.68 13.93 -8.50
N LEU A 103 21.64 14.20 -7.60
CA LEU A 103 21.35 14.63 -6.24
C LEU A 103 20.71 16.02 -6.21
N GLU A 104 21.23 16.97 -6.99
CA GLU A 104 20.64 18.32 -7.14
C GLU A 104 19.20 18.24 -7.66
N GLU A 105 18.93 17.41 -8.66
CA GLU A 105 17.58 17.20 -9.18
C GLU A 105 16.64 16.50 -8.18
N LEU A 106 17.14 15.51 -7.43
CA LEU A 106 16.35 14.88 -6.34
C LEU A 106 15.97 15.89 -5.26
N GLU A 107 16.90 16.75 -4.85
CA GLU A 107 16.63 17.81 -3.87
C GLU A 107 15.61 18.80 -4.41
N ARG A 108 15.76 19.23 -5.67
CA ARG A 108 14.80 20.13 -6.34
C ARG A 108 13.39 19.54 -6.38
N LEU A 109 13.25 18.30 -6.84
CA LEU A 109 11.95 17.63 -6.96
C LEU A 109 11.29 17.40 -5.59
N ARG A 110 12.05 16.98 -4.58
CA ARG A 110 11.52 16.78 -3.21
C ARG A 110 11.08 18.09 -2.58
N ALA A 111 11.81 19.18 -2.84
CA ALA A 111 11.43 20.51 -2.38
C ALA A 111 10.15 21.02 -3.08
N GLY A 112 9.99 20.73 -4.37
CA GLY A 112 8.80 21.09 -5.15
C GLY A 112 7.55 20.28 -4.79
N HIS A 113 7.72 19.04 -4.33
CA HIS A 113 6.63 18.10 -4.10
C HIS A 113 6.73 17.41 -2.71
N PRO A 114 6.55 18.15 -1.59
CA PRO A 114 6.76 17.62 -0.24
C PRO A 114 5.80 16.48 0.16
N GLY A 115 4.69 16.30 -0.57
CA GLY A 115 3.77 15.18 -0.39
C GLY A 115 4.17 13.89 -1.12
N TRP A 116 5.27 13.93 -1.90
CA TRP A 116 5.76 12.83 -2.71
C TRP A 116 7.12 12.36 -2.19
N GLN A 117 7.26 11.05 -2.03
CA GLN A 117 8.53 10.39 -1.84
C GLN A 117 9.15 10.12 -3.21
N ILE A 118 10.27 10.77 -3.49
CA ILE A 118 10.93 10.72 -4.80
C ILE A 118 12.31 10.08 -4.66
N GLU A 119 12.61 9.11 -5.52
CA GLU A 119 13.82 8.29 -5.49
C GLU A 119 14.43 8.13 -6.88
N TYR A 120 15.75 7.89 -6.90
CA TYR A 120 16.49 7.58 -8.12
C TYR A 120 17.13 6.20 -8.00
N ALA A 121 16.64 5.23 -8.77
CA ALA A 121 17.18 3.87 -8.83
C ALA A 121 18.04 3.70 -10.09
N GLY A 122 19.32 4.04 -9.97
CA GLY A 122 20.29 3.84 -11.05
C GLY A 122 20.37 2.38 -11.50
N GLY A 123 20.30 2.14 -12.81
CA GLY A 123 20.35 0.80 -13.41
C GLY A 123 18.99 0.19 -13.76
N ARG A 124 17.89 0.94 -13.62
CA ARG A 124 16.57 0.59 -14.16
C ARG A 124 16.31 1.30 -15.49
N ASP A 125 15.39 0.75 -16.29
CA ASP A 125 14.90 1.38 -17.51
C ASP A 125 14.18 2.72 -17.21
N VAL A 126 13.48 2.79 -16.07
CA VAL A 126 12.87 4.01 -15.50
C VAL A 126 13.50 4.30 -14.14
N PRO A 127 14.61 5.07 -14.10
CA PRO A 127 15.36 5.27 -12.88
C PRO A 127 14.73 6.31 -11.94
N TRP A 128 13.79 7.14 -12.39
CA TRP A 128 13.13 8.13 -11.53
C TRP A 128 11.76 7.62 -11.10
N VAL A 129 11.54 7.55 -9.78
CA VAL A 129 10.29 7.02 -9.22
C VAL A 129 9.77 7.98 -8.16
N ALA A 130 8.48 8.27 -8.21
CA ALA A 130 7.78 9.06 -7.21
C ALA A 130 6.56 8.29 -6.68
N PHE A 131 6.38 8.31 -5.37
CA PHE A 131 5.27 7.69 -4.67
C PHE A 131 4.60 8.70 -3.74
N ARG A 132 3.28 8.62 -3.59
CA ARG A 132 2.52 9.40 -2.61
C ARG A 132 1.52 8.51 -1.90
N ASP A 133 1.36 8.76 -0.60
CA ASP A 133 0.42 8.03 0.23
C ASP A 133 -1.04 8.38 -0.13
N ARG A 134 -1.89 7.35 -0.20
CA ARG A 134 -3.33 7.49 -0.38
C ARG A 134 -3.97 7.74 0.99
N GLY A 135 -3.78 8.96 1.50
CA GLY A 135 -4.38 9.38 2.77
C GLY A 135 -5.92 9.33 2.75
N ALA A 136 -6.55 9.51 3.91
CA ALA A 136 -8.01 9.46 4.06
C ALA A 136 -8.78 10.47 3.19
N ASN A 137 -8.08 11.51 2.71
CA ASN A 137 -8.63 12.55 1.82
C ASN A 137 -8.21 12.36 0.36
N TRP A 138 -7.73 11.17 -0.03
CA TRP A 138 -7.34 10.88 -1.41
C TRP A 138 -8.57 10.88 -2.32
N MET A 139 -8.61 11.81 -3.27
CA MET A 139 -9.79 12.04 -4.12
C MET A 139 -9.68 11.40 -5.51
N GLY A 140 -8.53 10.80 -5.85
CA GLY A 140 -8.29 10.16 -7.13
C GLY A 140 -6.86 10.41 -7.63
N GLY A 141 -6.47 9.76 -8.74
CA GLY A 141 -5.15 9.89 -9.36
C GLY A 141 -4.25 8.66 -9.22
N HIS A 142 -3.10 8.68 -9.90
CA HIS A 142 -2.07 7.65 -9.78
C HIS A 142 -1.15 7.98 -8.59
N PRO A 143 -1.02 7.10 -7.58
CA PRO A 143 -0.15 7.35 -6.42
C PRO A 143 1.33 7.11 -6.73
N THR A 144 1.64 6.69 -7.96
CA THR A 144 2.97 6.29 -8.41
C THR A 144 3.20 6.91 -9.78
N ALA A 145 4.36 7.54 -9.95
CA ALA A 145 4.87 8.02 -11.22
C ALA A 145 6.28 7.46 -11.43
N GLU A 146 6.56 6.97 -12.63
CA GLU A 146 7.86 6.42 -13.02
C GLU A 146 8.27 7.06 -14.34
N ALA A 147 9.53 7.46 -14.46
CA ALA A 147 10.02 8.20 -15.62
C ALA A 147 11.48 7.89 -15.92
N THR A 148 11.87 8.16 -17.16
CA THR A 148 13.25 7.97 -17.61
C THR A 148 14.15 9.13 -17.17
N ASP A 149 13.56 10.32 -17.04
CA ASP A 149 14.24 11.57 -16.70
C ASP A 149 13.42 12.40 -15.67
N PRO A 150 14.06 13.36 -14.97
CA PRO A 150 13.40 14.09 -13.89
C PRO A 150 12.34 15.08 -14.37
N VAL A 151 12.41 15.55 -15.63
CA VAL A 151 11.44 16.51 -16.19
C VAL A 151 10.13 15.79 -16.51
N GLU A 152 10.24 14.59 -17.08
CA GLU A 152 9.09 13.71 -17.29
C GLU A 152 8.44 13.33 -15.95
N LEU A 153 9.24 13.00 -14.92
CA LEU A 153 8.71 12.69 -13.59
C LEU A 153 7.91 13.85 -13.00
N GLU A 154 8.45 15.06 -13.07
CA GLU A 154 7.80 16.28 -12.59
C GLU A 154 6.46 16.51 -13.28
N SER A 155 6.42 16.39 -14.61
CA SER A 155 5.17 16.53 -15.37
C SER A 155 4.11 15.50 -14.98
N LEU A 156 4.51 14.24 -14.72
CA LEU A 156 3.60 13.20 -14.25
C LEU A 156 3.05 13.50 -12.85
N ILE A 157 3.89 13.99 -11.94
CA ILE A 157 3.47 14.42 -10.59
C ILE A 157 2.48 15.58 -10.70
N GLU A 158 2.77 16.60 -11.51
CA GLU A 158 1.87 17.75 -11.72
C GLU A 158 0.52 17.34 -12.29
N GLN A 159 0.50 16.45 -13.28
CA GLN A 159 -0.74 15.90 -13.83
C GLN A 159 -1.55 15.15 -12.77
N ALA A 160 -0.88 14.36 -11.92
CA ALA A 160 -1.54 13.66 -10.83
C ALA A 160 -2.17 14.64 -9.81
N VAL A 161 -1.49 15.74 -9.48
CA VAL A 161 -2.02 16.80 -8.60
C VAL A 161 -3.17 17.56 -9.25
N GLN A 162 -3.07 17.90 -10.54
CA GLN A 162 -4.13 18.64 -11.25
C GLN A 162 -5.44 17.86 -11.30
N LEU A 163 -5.38 16.54 -11.51
CA LEU A 163 -6.55 15.67 -11.49
C LEU A 163 -7.26 15.67 -10.14
N GLU A 164 -6.56 15.86 -9.01
CA GLU A 164 -7.18 16.00 -7.68
C GLU A 164 -7.98 17.30 -7.54
N VAL A 165 -7.46 18.41 -8.07
CA VAL A 165 -8.14 19.71 -8.04
C VAL A 165 -9.44 19.65 -8.86
N GLU A 166 -9.39 19.01 -10.02
CA GLU A 166 -10.55 18.88 -10.90
C GLU A 166 -11.62 17.94 -10.31
N SER A 167 -11.21 16.81 -9.75
CA SER A 167 -12.11 15.84 -9.11
C SER A 167 -12.70 16.31 -7.79
N GLY A 168 -12.10 17.33 -7.15
CA GLY A 168 -12.57 17.92 -5.91
C GLY A 168 -13.56 19.08 -6.03
N THR A 169 -13.85 19.55 -7.24
CA THR A 169 -14.92 20.55 -7.42
C THR A 169 -16.29 19.87 -7.35
N PRO A 170 -17.15 20.19 -6.35
CA PRO A 170 -18.52 19.72 -6.36
C PRO A 170 -19.18 20.30 -7.60
N THR A 171 -19.50 19.45 -8.56
CA THR A 171 -20.35 19.84 -9.68
C THR A 171 -21.70 20.22 -9.08
N GLU A 172 -21.96 21.50 -8.87
CA GLU A 172 -23.31 22.05 -8.71
C GLU A 172 -24.07 21.70 -9.99
N ARG A 173 -24.61 20.48 -10.03
CA ARG A 173 -25.60 20.10 -11.04
C ARG A 173 -26.85 20.89 -10.73
N CYS A 174 -26.98 21.99 -11.47
CA CYS A 174 -28.19 22.72 -11.75
C CYS A 174 -29.31 21.72 -12.07
N VAL A 175 -30.19 21.49 -11.09
CA VAL A 175 -31.49 20.85 -11.32
C VAL A 175 -32.33 21.89 -12.05
N ARG A 176 -32.64 21.61 -13.32
CA ARG A 176 -33.71 22.29 -14.06
C ARG A 176 -34.77 21.28 -14.43
#